data_AF-A0AAW9DNT2-F1
#
_entry.id   AF-A0AAW9DNT2-F1
#
_cell.length_a   1.000
_cell.length_b   1.000
_cell.length_c   1.000
_cell.angle_alpha   90.00
_cell.angle_beta   90.00
_cell.angle_gamma   90.00
#
_symmetry.space_group_name_H-M   'P 1'
#
loop_
_entity.id
_entity.type
_entity.pdbx_description
1 polymer ?
#
loop_
_entity_poly.entity_id
_entity_poly.type
_entity_poly.pdbx_seq_one_letter_code
_entity_poly.pdbx_strand_id
1 'polypeptide(L)'
;MRRTLVAFSSGLLFGAGLLLSRMADPAKVLNFLDFTVHWDPSLAFVMVGGIAVAAVGFFIARRMAHPLFGTSFPSLPFGGVTAKLLAGAALFGTGWGLLGLCPGPAIVALPLDPTRVIVFIIPMLAGMWGVRTLAARAEAGKRQPLPVGTPAVAVQNNR
;
A
#
# COMPACT_ATOMS: atom_id res chain seq x y z
N MET A 1 11.93 1.84 21.16
CA MET A 1 13.19 1.44 20.48
C MET A 1 13.11 0.10 19.76
N ARG A 2 12.73 -1.01 20.42
CA ARG A 2 12.69 -2.36 19.79
C ARG A 2 11.84 -2.44 18.50
N ARG A 3 10.70 -1.75 18.45
CA ARG A 3 9.84 -1.67 17.24
C ARG A 3 10.51 -0.97 16.07
N THR A 4 11.25 0.11 16.33
CA THR A 4 11.97 0.89 15.30
C THR A 4 13.14 0.09 14.72
N LEU A 5 13.87 -0.64 15.58
CA LEU A 5 14.92 -1.57 15.16
C LEU A 5 14.37 -2.65 14.23
N VAL A 6 13.28 -3.32 14.62
CA VAL A 6 12.65 -4.36 13.79
C VAL A 6 12.17 -3.78 12.46
N ALA A 7 11.54 -2.60 12.46
CA ALA A 7 11.08 -1.93 11.24
C ALA A 7 12.24 -1.54 10.31
N PHE A 8 13.34 -1.06 10.89
CA PHE A 8 14.55 -0.72 10.14
C PHE A 8 15.19 -1.97 9.53
N SER A 9 15.38 -3.03 10.32
CA SER A 9 15.91 -4.31 9.85
C SER A 9 15.04 -4.92 8.75
N SER A 10 13.71 -4.88 8.89
CA SER A 10 12.79 -5.36 7.84
C SER A 10 12.87 -4.53 6.57
N GLY A 11 12.99 -3.20 6.70
CA GLY A 11 13.14 -2.30 5.56
C GLY A 11 14.48 -2.53 4.83
N LEU A 12 15.56 -2.75 5.57
CA LEU A 12 16.88 -3.05 5.02
C LEU A 12 16.87 -4.41 4.30
N LEU A 13 16.28 -5.44 4.90
CA LEU A 13 16.14 -6.77 4.29
C LEU A 13 15.32 -6.69 2.99
N PHE A 14 14.21 -5.96 3.02
CA PHE A 14 13.35 -5.74 1.86
C PHE A 14 14.09 -5.00 0.74
N GLY A 15 14.77 -3.89 1.06
CA GLY A 15 15.57 -3.12 0.11
C GLY A 15 16.71 -3.94 -0.50
N ALA A 16 17.44 -4.69 0.32
CA ALA A 16 18.48 -5.61 -0.13
C ALA A 16 17.93 -6.68 -1.09
N GLY A 17 16.77 -7.26 -0.76
CA GLY A 17 16.08 -8.21 -1.64
C GLY A 17 15.67 -7.60 -2.99
N LEU A 18 15.20 -6.35 -3.00
CA LEU A 18 14.86 -5.63 -4.23
C LEU A 18 16.07 -5.32 -5.12
N LEU A 19 17.21 -4.99 -4.51
CA LEU A 19 18.48 -4.78 -5.23
C LEU A 19 19.01 -6.09 -5.81
N LEU A 20 19.02 -7.18 -5.02
CA LEU A 20 19.47 -8.50 -5.48
C LEU A 20 18.60 -9.06 -6.61
N SER A 21 17.29 -8.85 -6.53
CA SER A 21 16.34 -9.27 -7.59
C SER A 21 16.34 -8.37 -8.83
N ARG A 22 17.06 -7.23 -8.79
CA ARG A 22 17.05 -6.19 -9.84
C ARG A 22 15.64 -5.66 -10.18
N MET A 23 14.72 -5.72 -9.23
CA MET A 23 13.36 -5.22 -9.41
C MET A 23 13.31 -3.67 -9.40
N ALA A 24 14.40 -3.03 -8.96
CA ALA A 24 14.60 -1.59 -9.03
C ALA A 24 14.91 -1.07 -10.45
N ASP A 25 15.21 -1.96 -11.40
CA ASP A 25 15.48 -1.59 -12.80
C ASP A 25 14.17 -1.54 -13.61
N PRO A 26 13.77 -0.37 -14.15
CA PRO A 26 12.57 -0.25 -14.97
C PRO A 26 12.58 -1.13 -16.22
N ALA A 27 13.76 -1.40 -16.80
CA ALA A 27 13.87 -2.24 -17.99
C ALA A 27 13.46 -3.69 -17.68
N LYS A 28 13.79 -4.20 -16.48
CA LYS A 28 13.40 -5.54 -16.01
C LYS A 28 11.88 -5.66 -15.90
N VAL A 29 11.21 -4.60 -15.43
CA VAL A 29 9.75 -4.56 -15.31
C VAL A 29 9.10 -4.50 -16.69
N LEU A 30 9.59 -3.62 -17.59
CA LEU A 30 9.05 -3.50 -18.94
C LEU A 30 9.25 -4.79 -19.75
N ASN A 31 10.40 -5.44 -19.63
CA ASN A 31 10.68 -6.74 -20.27
C ASN A 31 9.81 -7.87 -19.70
N PHE A 32 9.36 -7.77 -18.46
CA PHE A 32 8.38 -8.72 -17.91
C PHE A 32 6.97 -8.49 -18.48
N LEU A 33 6.57 -7.23 -18.72
CA LEU A 33 5.27 -6.88 -19.32
C LEU A 33 5.25 -7.08 -20.84
N ASP A 34 6.41 -7.07 -21.51
CA ASP A 34 6.51 -7.26 -22.95
C ASP A 34 6.54 -8.76 -23.31
N PHE A 35 5.39 -9.27 -23.77
CA PHE A 35 5.20 -10.67 -24.16
C PHE A 35 5.69 -11.00 -25.58
N THR A 36 6.33 -10.05 -26.28
CA THR A 36 6.63 -10.21 -27.71
C THR A 36 7.98 -10.87 -28.00
N VAL A 37 9.11 -10.23 -27.64
CA VAL A 37 10.46 -10.67 -28.07
C VAL A 37 11.47 -10.76 -26.91
N HIS A 38 11.37 -9.92 -25.88
CA HIS A 38 12.35 -9.84 -24.78
C HIS A 38 11.76 -10.27 -23.43
N TRP A 39 10.80 -11.21 -23.45
CA TRP A 39 10.07 -11.61 -22.26
C TRP A 39 10.97 -12.27 -21.21
N ASP A 40 11.07 -11.66 -20.03
CA ASP A 40 11.90 -12.14 -18.91
C ASP A 40 11.02 -12.58 -17.72
N PRO A 41 10.81 -13.90 -17.51
CA PRO A 41 9.96 -14.41 -16.43
C PRO A 41 10.60 -14.34 -15.03
N SER A 42 11.85 -13.86 -14.92
CA SER A 42 12.56 -13.80 -13.62
C SER A 42 11.80 -13.01 -12.56
N LEU A 43 11.03 -11.99 -12.97
CA LEU A 43 10.26 -11.13 -12.06
C LEU A 43 9.05 -11.87 -11.45
N ALA A 44 8.46 -12.82 -12.19
CA ALA A 44 7.37 -13.65 -11.67
C ALA A 44 7.83 -14.51 -10.48
N PHE A 45 9.04 -15.08 -10.52
CA PHE A 45 9.59 -15.86 -9.40
C PHE A 45 9.73 -15.02 -8.13
N VAL A 46 10.21 -13.77 -8.26
CA VAL A 46 10.35 -12.84 -7.14
C VAL A 46 8.98 -12.47 -6.57
N MET A 47 8.01 -12.19 -7.45
CA MET A 47 6.64 -11.86 -7.05
C MET A 47 5.96 -13.03 -6.33
N VAL A 48 6.03 -14.25 -6.89
CA VAL A 48 5.46 -15.46 -6.28
C VAL A 48 6.12 -15.77 -4.93
N GLY A 49 7.45 -15.65 -4.84
CA GLY A 49 8.17 -15.82 -3.57
C GLY A 49 7.73 -14.80 -2.51
N GLY A 50 7.63 -13.53 -2.90
CA GLY A 50 7.13 -12.47 -2.01
C GLY A 50 5.69 -12.70 -1.55
N ILE A 51 4.81 -13.09 -2.46
CA ILE A 51 3.41 -13.43 -2.15
C ILE A 51 3.34 -14.63 -1.21
N ALA A 52 4.14 -15.68 -1.44
CA ALA A 52 4.16 -16.86 -0.58
C ALA A 52 4.61 -16.52 0.85
N VAL A 53 5.70 -15.74 0.99
CA VAL A 53 6.17 -15.28 2.31
C VAL A 53 5.13 -14.40 3.00
N ALA A 54 4.50 -13.47 2.27
CA ALA A 54 3.45 -12.62 2.81
C ALA A 54 2.21 -13.43 3.23
N ALA A 55 1.82 -14.43 2.43
CA ALA A 55 0.69 -15.31 2.73
C ALA A 55 0.94 -16.14 3.98
N VAL A 56 2.15 -16.70 4.14
CA VAL A 56 2.57 -17.40 5.37
C VAL A 56 2.56 -16.45 6.56
N GLY A 57 3.13 -15.25 6.40
CA GLY A 57 3.11 -14.21 7.45
C GLY A 57 1.69 -13.82 7.86
N PHE A 58 0.78 -13.67 6.91
CA PHE A 58 -0.62 -13.37 7.18
C PHE A 58 -1.34 -14.55 7.84
N PHE A 59 -1.08 -15.79 7.40
CA PHE A 59 -1.65 -16.99 8.01
C PHE A 59 -1.23 -17.13 9.48
N ILE A 60 0.06 -16.90 9.78
CA ILE A 60 0.58 -16.87 11.15
C ILE A 60 -0.07 -15.72 11.94
N ALA A 61 -0.14 -14.52 11.35
CA ALA A 61 -0.77 -13.36 11.99
C ALA A 61 -2.24 -13.59 12.35
N ARG A 62 -3.01 -14.29 11.49
CA ARG A 62 -4.40 -14.67 11.78
C ARG A 62 -4.54 -15.65 12.95
N ARG A 63 -3.50 -16.43 13.23
CA ARG A 63 -3.46 -17.39 14.36
C ARG A 63 -2.95 -16.76 15.65
N MET A 64 -2.38 -15.55 15.60
CA MET A 64 -1.89 -14.84 16.78
C MET A 64 -3.01 -14.04 17.43
N ALA A 65 -3.17 -14.18 18.75
CA ALA A 65 -4.13 -13.40 19.54
C ALA A 65 -3.72 -11.92 19.66
N HIS A 66 -2.42 -11.64 19.70
CA HIS A 66 -1.87 -10.29 19.86
C HIS A 66 -0.62 -10.09 18.98
N PRO A 67 -0.42 -8.92 18.37
CA PRO A 67 0.79 -8.63 17.62
C PRO A 67 2.01 -8.54 18.53
N LEU A 68 3.10 -9.23 18.18
CA LEU A 68 4.35 -9.28 18.97
C LEU A 68 5.00 -7.90 19.23
N PHE A 69 4.72 -6.91 18.39
CA PHE A 69 5.35 -5.57 18.42
C PHE A 69 4.35 -4.41 18.21
N GLY A 70 3.05 -4.67 18.31
CA GLY A 70 1.98 -3.69 18.06
C GLY A 70 0.97 -3.63 19.20
N THR A 71 0.04 -2.68 19.13
CA THR A 71 -1.04 -2.54 20.11
C THR A 71 -2.28 -3.35 19.74
N SER A 72 -2.61 -3.41 18.44
CA SER A 72 -3.72 -4.20 17.88
C SER A 72 -3.43 -4.57 16.42
N PHE A 73 -4.05 -5.64 15.92
CA PHE A 73 -4.09 -5.89 14.47
C PHE A 73 -4.95 -4.82 13.78
N PRO A 74 -4.52 -4.25 12.64
CA PRO A 74 -5.38 -3.39 11.84
C PRO A 74 -6.65 -4.14 11.45
N SER A 75 -7.80 -3.49 11.56
CA SER A 75 -9.05 -4.05 11.03
C SER A 75 -8.92 -4.19 9.52
N LEU A 76 -9.20 -5.39 8.98
CA LEU A 76 -9.31 -5.55 7.54
C LEU A 76 -10.53 -4.75 7.09
N PRO A 77 -10.38 -3.80 6.14
CA PRO A 77 -11.52 -3.11 5.58
C PRO A 77 -12.34 -4.12 4.77
N PHE A 78 -13.40 -4.66 5.38
CA PHE A 78 -14.43 -5.42 4.68
C PHE A 78 -15.32 -4.43 3.92
N GLY A 79 -14.77 -3.83 2.87
CA GLY A 79 -15.52 -3.08 1.88
C GLY A 79 -15.52 -3.88 0.59
N GLY A 80 -16.70 -4.19 0.06
CA GLY A 80 -16.81 -4.85 -1.24
C GLY A 80 -16.12 -4.07 -2.36
N VAL A 81 -15.96 -4.70 -3.53
CA VAL A 81 -15.38 -4.03 -4.70
C VAL A 81 -16.32 -2.91 -5.16
N THR A 82 -15.90 -1.66 -4.98
CA THR A 82 -16.65 -0.48 -5.44
C THR A 82 -16.12 -0.01 -6.79
N ALA A 83 -16.98 0.61 -7.61
CA ALA A 83 -16.57 1.19 -8.89
C ALA A 83 -15.44 2.23 -8.74
N LYS A 84 -15.45 2.99 -7.64
CA LYS A 84 -14.37 3.94 -7.30
C LYS A 84 -13.04 3.24 -7.04
N LEU A 85 -13.06 2.09 -6.36
CA LEU A 85 -11.86 1.28 -6.14
C LEU A 85 -11.33 0.69 -7.45
N LEU A 86 -12.22 0.15 -8.29
CA LEU A 86 -11.84 -0.44 -9.57
C LEU A 86 -11.26 0.60 -10.53
N ALA A 87 -11.90 1.77 -10.63
CA ALA A 87 -11.39 2.88 -11.44
C ALA A 87 -10.02 3.36 -10.93
N GLY A 88 -9.85 3.52 -9.62
CA GLY A 88 -8.57 3.88 -9.02
C GLY A 88 -7.48 2.84 -9.26
N ALA A 89 -7.80 1.55 -9.13
CA ALA A 89 -6.87 0.46 -9.39
C ALA A 89 -6.45 0.40 -10.86
N ALA A 90 -7.37 0.64 -11.80
CA ALA A 90 -7.07 0.68 -13.23
C ALA A 90 -6.13 1.84 -13.57
N LEU A 91 -6.44 3.07 -13.10
CA LEU A 91 -5.57 4.25 -13.30
C LEU A 91 -4.19 4.08 -12.67
N PHE A 92 -4.13 3.48 -11.48
CA PHE A 92 -2.86 3.21 -10.81
C PHE A 92 -2.05 2.16 -11.55
N GLY A 93 -2.69 1.09 -12.00
CA GLY A 93 -2.05 0.00 -12.76
C GLY A 93 -1.51 0.47 -14.11
N THR A 94 -2.26 1.30 -14.85
CA THR A 94 -1.78 1.88 -16.12
C THR A 94 -0.57 2.79 -15.91
N GLY A 95 -0.58 3.62 -14.86
CA GLY A 95 0.57 4.47 -14.50
C GLY A 95 1.82 3.66 -14.18
N TRP A 96 1.69 2.58 -13.41
CA TRP A 96 2.81 1.68 -13.12
C TRP A 96 3.32 0.98 -14.38
N GLY A 97 2.42 0.41 -15.20
CA GLY A 97 2.78 -0.31 -16.42
C GLY A 97 3.51 0.56 -17.46
N LEU A 98 3.09 1.81 -17.62
CA LEU A 98 3.72 2.75 -18.56
C LEU A 98 5.14 3.15 -18.15
N LEU A 99 5.39 3.32 -16.85
CA LEU A 99 6.67 3.81 -16.33
C LEU A 99 7.64 2.67 -15.94
N GLY A 100 7.12 1.46 -15.74
CA GLY A 100 7.88 0.33 -15.21
C GLY A 100 8.30 0.48 -13.75
N LEU A 101 7.67 1.40 -12.99
CA LEU A 101 8.06 1.75 -11.62
C LEU A 101 6.97 1.46 -10.58
N CYS A 102 7.22 0.51 -9.68
CA CYS A 102 6.33 0.20 -8.55
C CYS A 102 6.68 1.11 -7.36
N PRO A 103 5.74 1.57 -6.53
CA PRO A 103 6.02 2.46 -5.39
C PRO A 103 7.07 1.94 -4.41
N GLY A 104 7.18 0.62 -4.22
CA GLY A 104 8.20 0.02 -3.36
C GLY A 104 9.61 0.14 -3.96
N PRO A 105 9.86 -0.48 -5.14
CA PRO A 105 11.13 -0.36 -5.86
C PRO A 105 11.49 1.09 -6.22
N ALA A 106 10.53 1.98 -6.49
CA ALA A 106 10.79 3.38 -6.81
C ALA A 106 11.57 4.10 -5.69
N ILE A 107 11.25 3.81 -4.42
CA ILE A 107 11.98 4.39 -3.28
C ILE A 107 13.42 3.85 -3.24
N VAL A 108 13.62 2.57 -3.54
CA VAL A 108 14.95 1.93 -3.57
C VAL A 108 15.76 2.38 -4.80
N ALA A 109 15.10 2.70 -5.90
CA ALA A 109 15.71 3.15 -7.15
C ALA A 109 16.05 4.64 -7.16
N LEU A 110 15.64 5.41 -6.15
CA LEU A 110 15.93 6.84 -6.03
C LEU A 110 17.42 7.18 -6.17
N PRO A 111 18.38 6.42 -5.62
CA PRO A 111 19.81 6.67 -5.82
C PRO A 111 20.33 6.22 -7.19
N LEU A 112 19.59 5.36 -7.90
CA LEU A 112 20.01 4.75 -9.17
C LEU A 112 19.57 5.60 -10.37
N ASP A 113 18.31 6.04 -10.40
CA ASP A 113 17.75 6.90 -11.44
C ASP A 113 16.82 7.95 -10.80
N PRO A 114 17.38 9.03 -10.22
CA PRO A 114 16.61 10.03 -9.49
C PRO A 114 15.62 10.74 -10.40
N THR A 115 15.98 11.01 -11.66
CA THR A 115 15.13 11.75 -12.60
C THR A 115 13.83 11.01 -12.87
N ARG A 116 13.93 9.72 -13.23
CA ARG A 116 12.73 8.91 -13.54
C ARG A 116 11.87 8.67 -12.31
N VAL A 117 12.49 8.49 -11.14
CA VAL A 117 11.77 8.32 -9.87
C VAL A 117 11.06 9.60 -9.43
N ILE A 118 11.68 10.77 -9.56
CA ILE A 118 11.07 12.05 -9.20
C ILE A 118 9.86 12.34 -10.08
N VAL A 119 9.96 12.09 -11.38
CA VAL A 119 8.85 12.24 -12.34
C VAL A 119 7.69 11.28 -12.02
N PHE A 120 7.94 10.14 -11.37
CA PHE A 120 6.89 9.25 -10.88
C PHE A 120 6.30 9.69 -9.53
N ILE A 121 7.16 9.98 -8.54
CA ILE A 121 6.74 10.24 -7.15
C ILE A 121 5.99 11.57 -7.02
N ILE A 122 6.44 12.64 -7.66
CA ILE A 122 5.80 13.96 -7.54
C ILE A 122 4.32 13.93 -7.95
N PRO A 123 3.95 13.49 -9.17
CA PRO A 123 2.54 13.39 -9.57
C PRO A 123 1.76 12.35 -8.74
N MET A 124 2.38 11.25 -8.30
CA MET A 124 1.74 10.30 -7.38
C MET A 124 1.34 10.98 -6.07
N LEU A 125 2.25 11.71 -5.44
CA LEU A 125 2.00 12.45 -4.20
C LEU A 125 0.94 13.54 -4.41
N ALA A 126 1.01 14.27 -5.52
CA ALA A 126 0.03 15.29 -5.89
C ALA A 126 -1.38 14.69 -6.05
N GLY A 127 -1.50 13.55 -6.72
CA GLY A 127 -2.76 12.83 -6.89
C GLY A 127 -3.34 12.34 -5.57
N MET A 128 -2.52 11.72 -4.70
CA MET A 128 -2.96 11.31 -3.36
C MET A 128 -3.42 12.49 -2.51
N TRP A 129 -2.72 13.62 -2.58
CA TRP A 129 -3.08 14.83 -1.86
C TRP A 129 -4.38 15.46 -2.40
N GLY A 130 -4.55 15.51 -3.71
CA GLY A 130 -5.77 15.96 -4.37
C GLY A 130 -6.99 15.12 -3.94
N VAL A 131 -6.89 13.79 -4.01
CA VAL A 131 -8.00 12.91 -3.59
C VAL A 131 -8.28 13.05 -2.10
N ARG A 132 -7.25 13.17 -1.26
CA ARG A 132 -7.42 13.37 0.19
C ARG A 132 -8.14 14.68 0.52
N THR A 133 -7.79 15.78 -0.13
CA THR A 133 -8.43 17.08 0.10
C THR A 133 -9.86 17.11 -0.41
N LEU A 134 -10.15 16.51 -1.56
CA LEU A 134 -11.51 16.39 -2.08
C LEU A 134 -12.38 15.48 -1.21
N ALA A 135 -11.83 14.37 -0.72
CA ALA A 135 -12.51 13.48 0.22
C ALA A 135 -12.80 14.19 1.56
N ALA A 136 -11.82 14.91 2.11
CA ALA A 136 -11.99 15.70 3.33
C ALA A 136 -13.07 16.78 3.18
N ARG A 137 -13.14 17.44 2.02
CA ARG A 137 -14.19 18.42 1.69
C ARG A 137 -15.57 17.79 1.56
N ALA A 138 -15.66 16.63 0.90
CA ALA A 138 -16.93 15.90 0.76
C ALA A 138 -17.47 15.38 2.10
N GLU A 139 -16.58 14.99 3.03
CA GLU A 139 -16.95 14.57 4.38
C GLU A 139 -17.34 15.76 5.27
N ALA A 140 -16.66 16.91 5.14
CA ALA A 140 -17.00 18.13 5.87
C ALA A 140 -18.42 18.63 5.54
N GLY A 141 -18.87 18.48 4.28
CA GLY A 141 -20.24 18.80 3.87
C GLY A 141 -21.31 17.80 4.32
N LYS A 142 -20.91 16.60 4.76
CA LYS A 142 -21.84 15.55 5.26
C LYS A 142 -21.98 15.53 6.78
N ARG A 143 -21.17 16.29 7.53
CA ARG A 143 -21.35 16.45 8.98
C ARG A 143 -22.55 17.37 9.25
N GLN A 144 -23.75 16.83 9.09
CA GLN A 144 -24.90 17.35 9.84
C GLN A 144 -24.53 17.23 11.33
N PRO A 145 -24.62 18.30 12.14
CA PRO A 145 -24.34 18.19 13.56
C PRO A 145 -25.25 17.11 14.16
N LEU A 146 -24.66 16.14 14.85
CA LEU A 146 -25.44 15.29 15.75
C LEU A 146 -26.26 16.24 16.65
N PRO A 147 -27.57 16.02 16.85
CA PRO A 147 -28.34 16.86 17.75
C PRO A 147 -27.71 16.80 19.15
N VAL A 148 -27.00 17.86 19.51
CA VAL A 148 -26.56 18.14 20.88
C VAL A 148 -27.81 18.56 21.62
N GLY A 149 -28.58 17.58 22.05
CA GLY A 149 -29.94 17.80 22.53
C GLY A 149 -30.63 16.52 22.93
N THR A 150 -30.01 15.74 23.81
CA THR A 150 -30.81 14.90 24.72
C THR A 150 -30.12 14.92 26.08
N PRO A 151 -30.64 15.68 27.06
CA PRO A 151 -30.21 15.51 28.43
C PRO A 151 -30.49 14.06 28.83
N ALA A 152 -29.55 13.49 29.58
CA ALA A 152 -29.61 12.19 30.24
C ALA A 152 -31.06 11.74 30.53
N VAL A 153 -31.63 10.92 29.64
CA VAL A 153 -32.81 10.13 29.97
C VAL A 153 -32.30 8.96 30.77
N ALA A 154 -32.32 9.17 32.09
CA ALA A 154 -32.59 8.20 33.14
C ALA A 154 -32.61 6.74 32.66
N VAL A 155 -31.47 6.06 32.73
CA VAL A 155 -31.46 4.62 33.01
C VAL A 155 -31.53 4.49 34.54
N GLN A 156 -32.71 4.83 35.04
CA GLN A 156 -33.14 4.54 36.39
C GLN A 156 -33.95 3.25 36.26
N ASN A 157 -33.36 2.15 36.76
CA ASN A 157 -34.04 1.08 37.49
C ASN A 157 -35.39 0.57 36.96
N ASN A 158 -35.45 -0.68 36.48
CA ASN A 158 -36.47 -1.64 36.97
C ASN A 158 -36.12 -3.10 36.62
N ARG A 159 -35.87 -3.88 37.69
CA ARG A 159 -35.98 -5.34 37.87
C ARG A 159 -35.05 -6.29 37.11
#